data_AF-A0A3D5A0P1-F1
#
_entry.id   AF-A0A3D5A0P1-F1
#
_cell.length_a   1.000
_cell.length_b   1.000
_cell.length_c   1.000
_cell.angle_alpha   90.00
_cell.angle_beta   90.00
_cell.angle_gamma   90.00
#
_symmetry.space_group_name_H-M   'P 1'
#
loop_
_entity.id
_entity.type
_entity.pdbx_description
1 polymer ?
#
loop_
_entity_poly.entity_id
_entity_poly.type
_entity_poly.pdbx_seq_one_letter_code
_entity_poly.pdbx_strand_id
1 'polypeptide(L)'
;MHLLISGLIDPHSREARWIIDDFEDNLYLSEQYGYFVEDFDRHWFDWGGFSMQACLLLNVEPYLYRDEVKHALRAIFNAIAAQLHPDTRMGSEHALPELGDWRGDCYKSPDEANACGWLRSLFVREDGDCLLIGQAVPESWLEPGRRCGLRHVVTYFGEMSVLFEANSDRILVHLDGPGRNPPQHIKLRCRAAGAKVERVEVNGQTWTNCVGDWLVLPGDIGEAVCVFRR
;
A
#
# COMPACT_ATOMS: atom_id res chain seq x y z
N MET A 1 5.50 1.74 -16.70
CA MET A 1 4.56 1.94 -15.57
C MET A 1 3.11 2.25 -15.99
N HIS A 2 2.80 3.33 -16.71
CA HIS A 2 1.41 3.71 -17.03
C HIS A 2 0.55 2.64 -17.73
N LEU A 3 1.16 1.76 -18.54
CA LEU A 3 0.47 0.63 -19.17
C LEU A 3 -0.13 -0.34 -18.14
N LEU A 4 0.55 -0.53 -17.00
CA LEU A 4 0.11 -1.41 -15.92
C LEU A 4 -0.96 -0.71 -15.08
N ILE A 5 -0.75 0.57 -14.75
CA ILE A 5 -1.66 1.34 -13.89
C ILE A 5 -3.02 1.57 -14.55
N SER A 6 -3.02 1.77 -15.87
CA SER A 6 -4.25 1.90 -16.65
C SER A 6 -4.97 0.56 -16.90
N GLY A 7 -4.36 -0.57 -16.54
CA GLY A 7 -4.90 -1.90 -16.82
C GLY A 7 -4.83 -2.32 -18.29
N LEU A 8 -4.09 -1.58 -19.14
CA LEU A 8 -3.91 -1.94 -20.55
C LEU A 8 -3.09 -3.23 -20.73
N ILE A 9 -2.19 -3.49 -19.79
CA ILE A 9 -1.46 -4.75 -19.66
C ILE A 9 -1.83 -5.36 -18.32
N ASP A 10 -2.12 -6.67 -18.30
CA ASP A 10 -2.32 -7.42 -17.08
C ASP A 10 -1.08 -7.27 -16.18
N PRO A 11 -1.23 -6.73 -14.96
CA PRO A 11 -0.11 -6.52 -14.04
C PRO A 11 0.63 -7.83 -13.72
N HIS A 12 0.00 -9.00 -13.85
CA HIS A 12 0.63 -10.31 -13.62
C HIS A 12 1.30 -10.92 -14.86
N SER A 13 1.17 -10.29 -16.04
CA SER A 13 1.80 -10.76 -17.27
C SER A 13 3.33 -10.74 -17.19
N ARG A 14 3.96 -11.48 -18.11
CA ARG A 14 5.42 -11.49 -18.25
C ARG A 14 5.93 -10.12 -18.72
N GLU A 15 5.19 -9.46 -19.60
CA GLU A 15 5.50 -8.16 -20.15
C GLU A 15 5.45 -7.08 -19.05
N ALA A 16 4.47 -7.15 -18.15
CA ALA A 16 4.43 -6.30 -16.96
C ALA A 16 5.67 -6.49 -16.08
N ARG A 17 6.10 -7.74 -15.85
CA ARG A 17 7.33 -8.03 -15.09
C ARG A 17 8.56 -7.41 -15.76
N TRP A 18 8.75 -7.60 -17.07
CA TRP A 18 9.88 -6.99 -17.78
C TRP A 18 9.92 -5.48 -17.66
N ILE A 19 8.75 -4.82 -17.72
CA ILE A 19 8.66 -3.37 -17.51
C ILE A 19 9.08 -3.00 -16.09
N ILE A 20 8.59 -3.70 -15.07
CA ILE A 20 8.94 -3.38 -13.67
C ILE A 20 10.44 -3.60 -13.42
N ASP A 21 10.97 -4.74 -13.87
CA ASP A 21 12.38 -5.11 -13.68
C ASP A 21 13.32 -4.08 -14.36
N ASP A 22 13.00 -3.63 -15.58
CA ASP A 22 13.80 -2.60 -16.27
C ASP A 22 13.76 -1.23 -15.55
N PHE A 23 12.62 -0.89 -14.95
CA PHE A 23 12.51 0.33 -14.13
C PHE A 23 13.37 0.24 -12.87
N GLU A 24 13.32 -0.87 -12.13
CA GLU A 24 14.09 -1.09 -10.91
C GLU A 24 15.60 -1.17 -11.18
N ASP A 25 16.01 -1.97 -12.16
CA ASP A 25 17.42 -2.33 -12.35
C ASP A 25 18.17 -1.31 -13.20
N ASN A 26 17.48 -0.60 -14.12
CA ASN A 26 18.12 0.30 -15.08
C ASN A 26 17.66 1.75 -14.94
N LEU A 27 16.36 2.03 -15.06
CA LEU A 27 15.90 3.42 -15.19
C LEU A 27 16.05 4.21 -13.89
N TYR A 28 15.57 3.71 -12.76
CA TYR A 28 15.63 4.44 -11.48
C TYR A 28 17.05 4.65 -10.94
N LEU A 29 18.03 3.93 -11.49
CA LEU A 29 19.45 4.06 -11.15
C LEU A 29 20.25 4.81 -12.22
N SER A 30 19.58 5.29 -13.27
CA SER A 30 20.18 6.09 -14.32
C SER A 30 20.22 7.58 -13.95
N GLU A 31 21.24 8.29 -14.44
CA GLU A 31 21.37 9.75 -14.29
C GLU A 31 20.14 10.52 -14.81
N GLN A 32 19.47 10.01 -15.85
CA GLN A 32 18.35 10.70 -16.49
C GLN A 32 17.03 10.57 -15.73
N TYR A 33 16.82 9.48 -14.97
CA TYR A 33 15.52 9.18 -14.36
C TYR A 33 15.55 9.13 -12.83
N GLY A 34 16.67 8.79 -12.21
CA GLY A 34 16.76 8.69 -10.76
C GLY A 34 18.11 9.14 -10.24
N TYR A 35 18.72 8.31 -9.41
CA TYR A 35 19.96 8.63 -8.73
C TYR A 35 21.06 7.78 -9.33
N PHE A 36 22.06 8.43 -9.93
CA PHE A 36 23.24 7.69 -10.35
C PHE A 36 23.92 7.11 -9.11
N VAL A 37 24.14 5.81 -9.12
CA VAL A 37 24.78 5.09 -8.03
C VAL A 37 26.16 4.63 -8.49
N GLU A 38 27.23 5.20 -7.90
CA GLU A 38 28.61 4.80 -8.20
C GLU A 38 28.93 3.37 -7.73
N ASP A 39 28.45 2.97 -6.55
CA ASP A 39 28.61 1.63 -5.98
C ASP A 39 27.27 0.87 -6.03
N PHE A 40 26.94 0.37 -7.22
CA PHE A 40 25.67 -0.27 -7.53
C PHE A 40 25.34 -1.40 -6.55
N ASP A 41 26.26 -2.35 -6.36
CA ASP A 41 26.04 -3.55 -5.53
C ASP A 41 25.63 -3.21 -4.09
N ARG A 42 26.13 -2.07 -3.58
CA ARG A 42 25.84 -1.61 -2.23
C ARG A 42 24.51 -0.88 -2.12
N HIS A 43 24.16 -0.06 -3.11
CA HIS A 43 23.12 0.96 -2.96
C HIS A 43 21.88 0.74 -3.83
N TRP A 44 21.91 -0.17 -4.82
CA TRP A 44 20.78 -0.39 -5.73
C TRP A 44 19.47 -0.68 -4.97
N PHE A 45 19.54 -1.47 -3.89
CA PHE A 45 18.36 -1.83 -3.10
C PHE A 45 17.85 -0.65 -2.27
N ASP A 46 18.74 0.13 -1.64
CA ASP A 46 18.33 1.20 -0.73
C ASP A 46 17.94 2.49 -1.46
N TRP A 47 18.60 2.80 -2.58
CA TRP A 47 18.47 4.08 -3.30
C TRP A 47 17.68 3.95 -4.62
N GLY A 48 17.36 2.72 -5.03
CA GLY A 48 16.51 2.44 -6.20
C GLY A 48 15.01 2.35 -5.89
N GLY A 49 14.23 2.06 -6.92
CA GLY A 49 12.79 1.80 -6.83
C GLY A 49 11.88 3.02 -6.99
N PHE A 50 12.44 4.21 -7.21
CA PHE A 50 11.70 5.45 -7.49
C PHE A 50 12.57 6.40 -8.32
N SER A 51 11.93 7.39 -8.95
CA SER A 51 12.61 8.42 -9.74
C SER A 51 13.04 9.61 -8.88
N MET A 52 13.78 10.55 -9.45
CA MET A 52 14.13 11.82 -8.78
C MET A 52 12.90 12.65 -8.34
N GLN A 53 11.71 12.37 -8.90
CA GLN A 53 10.42 12.86 -8.41
C GLN A 53 9.74 11.70 -7.67
N ALA A 54 10.14 11.52 -6.42
CA ALA A 54 9.99 10.26 -5.70
C ALA A 54 8.52 9.84 -5.54
N CYS A 55 7.62 10.79 -5.23
CA CYS A 55 6.19 10.52 -5.10
C CYS A 55 5.34 10.95 -6.32
N LEU A 56 5.90 11.57 -7.35
CA LEU A 56 5.12 11.97 -8.53
C LEU A 56 4.79 10.78 -9.42
N LEU A 57 5.81 9.98 -9.74
CA LEU A 57 5.64 8.85 -10.64
C LEU A 57 4.99 7.68 -9.91
N LEU A 58 4.02 7.06 -10.56
CA LEU A 58 3.21 5.97 -10.02
C LEU A 58 4.01 4.65 -10.03
N ASN A 59 4.87 4.46 -9.04
CA ASN A 59 5.76 3.31 -8.91
C ASN A 59 5.25 2.25 -7.92
N VAL A 60 4.26 2.59 -7.10
CA VAL A 60 3.75 1.74 -6.01
C VAL A 60 2.64 0.80 -6.47
N GLU A 61 1.74 1.31 -7.29
CA GLU A 61 0.52 0.63 -7.72
C GLU A 61 0.81 -0.70 -8.39
N PRO A 62 1.80 -0.83 -9.30
CA PRO A 62 2.08 -2.12 -9.93
C PRO A 62 2.42 -3.23 -8.93
N TYR A 63 3.14 -2.92 -7.85
CA TYR A 63 3.41 -3.88 -6.77
C TYR A 63 2.14 -4.24 -6.00
N LEU A 64 1.28 -3.27 -5.72
CA LEU A 64 -0.01 -3.53 -5.07
C LEU A 64 -0.92 -4.38 -5.97
N TYR A 65 -0.94 -4.12 -7.27
CA TYR A 65 -1.78 -4.86 -8.22
C TYR A 65 -1.32 -6.32 -8.33
N ARG A 66 0.00 -6.55 -8.19
CA ARG A 66 0.62 -7.88 -8.18
C ARG A 66 0.60 -8.58 -6.82
N ASP A 67 0.08 -7.92 -5.78
CA ASP A 67 0.14 -8.33 -4.38
C ASP A 67 1.57 -8.53 -3.81
N GLU A 68 2.56 -7.85 -4.40
CA GLU A 68 3.99 -7.87 -4.04
C GLU A 68 4.29 -6.90 -2.88
N VAL A 69 3.69 -7.15 -1.72
CA VAL A 69 3.61 -6.14 -0.63
C VAL A 69 4.94 -5.68 -0.07
N LYS A 70 5.97 -6.53 -0.01
CA LYS A 70 7.31 -6.08 0.44
C LYS A 70 7.89 -5.00 -0.51
N HIS A 71 7.71 -5.18 -1.82
CA HIS A 71 8.15 -4.20 -2.81
C HIS A 71 7.30 -2.93 -2.76
N ALA A 72 5.98 -3.05 -2.59
CA ALA A 72 5.10 -1.90 -2.40
C ALA A 72 5.50 -1.06 -1.17
N LEU A 73 5.80 -1.71 -0.03
CA LEU A 73 6.23 -1.03 1.19
C LEU A 73 7.59 -0.33 1.01
N ARG A 74 8.56 -1.00 0.36
CA ARG A 74 9.84 -0.37 0.00
C ARG A 74 9.62 0.86 -0.89
N ALA A 75 8.85 0.72 -1.96
CA ALA A 75 8.58 1.80 -2.91
C ALA A 75 7.92 3.01 -2.23
N ILE A 76 6.90 2.79 -1.39
CA ILE A 76 6.19 3.87 -0.68
C ILE A 76 7.12 4.58 0.30
N PHE A 77 7.74 3.84 1.23
CA PHE A 77 8.44 4.46 2.34
C PHE A 77 9.79 5.05 1.91
N ASN A 78 10.48 4.45 0.95
CA ASN A 78 11.70 5.05 0.41
C ASN A 78 11.37 6.35 -0.35
N ALA A 79 10.31 6.34 -1.17
CA ALA A 79 9.90 7.53 -1.90
C ALA A 79 9.52 8.69 -0.96
N ILE A 80 8.68 8.40 0.05
CA ILE A 80 8.29 9.41 1.05
C ILE A 80 9.51 9.92 1.83
N ALA A 81 10.42 9.03 2.24
CA ALA A 81 11.61 9.42 2.98
C ALA A 81 12.57 10.28 2.16
N ALA A 82 12.66 10.05 0.85
CA ALA A 82 13.54 10.80 -0.04
C ALA A 82 13.15 12.30 -0.14
N GLN A 83 11.86 12.62 -0.11
CA GLN A 83 11.35 13.97 -0.38
C GLN A 83 10.72 14.69 0.82
N LEU A 84 10.45 14.00 1.94
CA LEU A 84 9.79 14.60 3.10
C LEU A 84 10.78 15.44 3.92
N HIS A 85 10.52 16.74 4.04
CA HIS A 85 11.28 17.64 4.90
C HIS A 85 10.61 17.79 6.27
N PRO A 86 11.18 17.24 7.37
CA PRO A 86 10.48 17.14 8.66
C PRO A 86 10.26 18.49 9.38
N ASP A 87 11.11 19.47 9.11
CA ASP A 87 11.06 20.82 9.66
C ASP A 87 9.84 21.61 9.16
N THR A 88 9.47 21.40 7.90
CA THR A 88 8.31 22.03 7.25
C THR A 88 7.09 21.12 7.20
N ARG A 89 7.29 19.79 7.30
CA ARG A 89 6.30 18.71 7.14
C ARG A 89 5.71 18.66 5.73
N MET A 90 6.54 18.88 4.73
CA MET A 90 6.09 19.00 3.34
C MET A 90 7.06 18.28 2.39
N GLY A 91 6.54 17.89 1.23
CA GLY A 91 7.31 17.22 0.18
C GLY A 91 8.03 18.19 -0.75
N SER A 92 9.24 17.85 -1.19
CA SER A 92 9.91 18.51 -2.32
C SER A 92 9.47 17.93 -3.67
N GLU A 93 9.65 18.70 -4.75
CA GLU A 93 9.39 18.21 -6.11
C GLU A 93 10.46 17.22 -6.58
N HIS A 94 11.72 17.61 -6.43
CA HIS A 94 12.87 16.77 -6.74
C HIS A 94 13.75 16.66 -5.51
N ALA A 95 14.03 15.45 -5.06
CA ALA A 95 15.06 15.23 -4.05
C ALA A 95 16.42 15.20 -4.73
N LEU A 96 16.94 16.35 -5.15
CA LEU A 96 18.19 16.49 -5.91
C LEU A 96 19.07 17.60 -5.31
N PRO A 97 20.40 17.51 -5.42
CA PRO A 97 21.16 16.45 -6.12
C PRO A 97 21.27 15.12 -5.36
N GLU A 98 21.16 15.14 -4.03
CA GLU A 98 21.20 13.93 -3.20
C GLU A 98 19.84 13.65 -2.55
N LEU A 99 19.67 12.43 -2.01
CA LEU A 99 18.48 12.08 -1.24
C LEU A 99 18.37 12.98 0.00
N GLY A 100 17.20 13.58 0.22
CA GLY A 100 16.97 14.54 1.30
C GLY A 100 17.34 15.99 0.97
N ASP A 101 17.95 16.26 -0.19
CA ASP A 101 18.03 17.61 -0.75
C ASP A 101 16.70 18.00 -1.42
N TRP A 102 16.65 19.21 -1.99
CA TRP A 102 15.50 19.67 -2.74
C TRP A 102 15.90 20.53 -3.94
N ARG A 103 15.12 20.41 -5.01
CA ARG A 103 15.17 21.27 -6.19
C ARG A 103 13.76 21.39 -6.81
N GLY A 104 13.51 22.52 -7.47
CA GLY A 104 12.22 22.79 -8.11
C GLY A 104 11.25 23.52 -7.19
N ASP A 105 9.97 23.43 -7.50
CA ASP A 105 8.94 24.11 -6.72
C ASP A 105 8.73 23.38 -5.38
N CYS A 106 8.85 24.14 -4.29
CA CYS A 106 8.42 23.73 -2.96
C CYS A 106 7.23 24.60 -2.55
N TYR A 107 6.05 24.05 -2.25
CA TYR A 107 5.72 22.63 -2.02
C TYR A 107 4.84 22.04 -3.12
N LYS A 108 5.02 20.74 -3.42
CA LYS A 108 4.37 20.08 -4.57
C LYS A 108 3.17 19.21 -4.17
N SER A 109 1.96 19.76 -4.34
CA SER A 109 0.71 19.08 -3.97
C SER A 109 0.46 17.74 -4.69
N PRO A 110 0.81 17.54 -5.99
CA PRO A 110 0.65 16.23 -6.64
C PRO A 110 1.39 15.09 -5.93
N ASP A 111 2.63 15.30 -5.51
CA ASP A 111 3.46 14.31 -4.83
C ASP A 111 2.88 13.97 -3.44
N GLU A 112 2.43 14.99 -2.70
CA GLU A 112 1.76 14.80 -1.41
C GLU A 112 0.43 14.05 -1.56
N ALA A 113 -0.32 14.30 -2.63
CA ALA A 113 -1.56 13.59 -2.94
C ALA A 113 -1.31 12.11 -3.23
N ASN A 114 -0.27 11.77 -4.01
CA ASN A 114 0.13 10.39 -4.24
C ASN A 114 0.57 9.69 -2.96
N ALA A 115 1.45 10.32 -2.16
CA ALA A 115 1.87 9.78 -0.88
C ALA A 115 0.68 9.47 0.05
N CYS A 116 -0.29 10.39 0.12
CA CYS A 116 -1.53 10.19 0.88
C CYS A 116 -2.37 9.03 0.31
N GLY A 117 -2.53 8.97 -1.01
CA GLY A 117 -3.24 7.90 -1.72
C GLY A 117 -2.62 6.52 -1.54
N TRP A 118 -1.28 6.43 -1.53
CA TRP A 118 -0.56 5.19 -1.27
C TRP A 118 -0.72 4.72 0.17
N LEU A 119 -0.59 5.63 1.14
CA LEU A 119 -0.86 5.31 2.55
C LEU A 119 -2.29 4.83 2.76
N ARG A 120 -3.28 5.44 2.09
CA ARG A 120 -4.66 4.95 2.04
C ARG A 120 -4.71 3.52 1.48
N SER A 121 -4.04 3.27 0.37
CA SER A 121 -4.08 2.00 -0.37
C SER A 121 -3.47 0.81 0.40
N LEU A 122 -2.64 1.06 1.41
CA LEU A 122 -2.19 0.03 2.35
C LEU A 122 -3.37 -0.60 3.11
N PHE A 123 -4.35 0.23 3.48
CA PHE A 123 -5.52 -0.17 4.26
C PHE A 123 -6.74 -0.46 3.40
N VAL A 124 -7.03 0.37 2.39
CA VAL A 124 -8.28 0.33 1.61
C VAL A 124 -7.97 0.60 0.15
N ARG A 125 -8.27 -0.36 -0.72
CA ARG A 125 -8.10 -0.23 -2.18
C ARG A 125 -9.26 -0.85 -2.93
N GLU A 126 -9.82 -0.10 -3.87
CA GLU A 126 -10.79 -0.60 -4.83
C GLU A 126 -10.10 -1.47 -5.89
N ASP A 127 -10.71 -2.60 -6.21
CA ASP A 127 -10.25 -3.54 -7.23
C ASP A 127 -11.46 -4.07 -8.02
N GLY A 128 -11.81 -3.37 -9.09
CA GLY A 128 -13.02 -3.64 -9.85
C GLY A 128 -14.28 -3.49 -9.01
N ASP A 129 -15.01 -4.60 -8.82
CA ASP A 129 -16.21 -4.70 -7.99
C ASP A 129 -15.92 -5.13 -6.55
N CYS A 130 -14.66 -5.36 -6.21
CA CYS A 130 -14.22 -5.74 -4.87
C CYS A 130 -13.62 -4.54 -4.12
N LEU A 131 -13.72 -4.59 -2.80
CA LEU A 131 -13.02 -3.69 -1.91
C LEU A 131 -12.00 -4.48 -1.08
N LEU A 132 -10.73 -4.14 -1.22
CA LEU A 132 -9.62 -4.77 -0.51
C LEU A 132 -9.33 -4.01 0.78
N ILE A 133 -9.30 -4.73 1.89
CA ILE A 133 -9.04 -4.21 3.23
C ILE A 133 -7.81 -4.89 3.82
N GLY A 134 -6.85 -4.10 4.27
CA GLY A 134 -5.62 -4.60 4.89
C GLY A 134 -4.65 -5.24 3.89
N GLN A 135 -4.67 -4.84 2.61
CA GLN A 135 -3.84 -5.46 1.58
C GLN A 135 -2.35 -5.42 1.96
N ALA A 136 -1.86 -4.24 2.36
CA ALA A 136 -0.45 -3.99 2.56
C ALA A 136 -0.15 -3.29 3.90
N VAL A 137 -1.02 -3.44 4.90
CA VAL A 137 -0.75 -2.92 6.25
C VAL A 137 0.57 -3.54 6.74
N PRO A 138 1.57 -2.73 7.14
CA PRO A 138 2.85 -3.24 7.63
C PRO A 138 2.66 -4.18 8.84
N GLU A 139 3.39 -5.29 8.85
CA GLU A 139 3.30 -6.27 9.94
C GLU A 139 3.69 -5.65 11.29
N SER A 140 4.66 -4.71 11.29
CA SER A 140 5.08 -3.97 12.49
C SER A 140 3.98 -3.09 13.07
N TRP A 141 2.99 -2.68 12.27
CA TRP A 141 1.82 -1.93 12.74
C TRP A 141 0.76 -2.83 13.37
N LEU A 142 0.94 -4.15 13.25
CA LEU A 142 0.08 -5.19 13.78
C LEU A 142 0.79 -5.99 14.89
N GLU A 143 1.88 -5.48 15.45
CA GLU A 143 2.51 -6.04 16.66
C GLU A 143 1.58 -5.89 17.89
N PRO A 144 1.67 -6.80 18.88
CA PRO A 144 0.86 -6.71 20.09
C PRO A 144 0.92 -5.32 20.76
N GLY A 145 -0.25 -4.77 21.09
CA GLY A 145 -0.40 -3.43 21.68
C GLY A 145 -0.47 -2.29 20.65
N ARG A 146 -0.33 -2.57 19.35
CA ARG A 146 -0.47 -1.57 18.29
C ARG A 146 -1.91 -1.43 17.81
N ARG A 147 -2.20 -0.24 17.30
CA ARG A 147 -3.49 0.14 16.73
C ARG A 147 -3.27 1.02 15.50
N CYS A 148 -3.90 0.67 14.39
CA CYS A 148 -3.80 1.42 13.13
C CYS A 148 -5.10 1.31 12.33
N GLY A 149 -5.37 2.26 11.43
CA GLY A 149 -6.60 2.25 10.64
C GLY A 149 -6.92 3.58 9.99
N LEU A 150 -8.03 3.61 9.26
CA LEU A 150 -8.59 4.77 8.60
C LEU A 150 -10.01 5.03 9.10
N ARG A 151 -10.38 6.31 9.21
CA ARG A 151 -11.74 6.73 9.56
C ARG A 151 -12.27 7.66 8.48
N HIS A 152 -13.56 7.55 8.18
CA HIS A 152 -14.24 8.38 7.18
C HIS A 152 -13.50 8.41 5.83
N VAL A 153 -12.93 7.27 5.42
CA VAL A 153 -12.24 7.17 4.14
C VAL A 153 -13.30 7.05 3.04
N VAL A 154 -13.20 7.92 2.04
CA VAL A 154 -14.10 7.89 0.90
C VAL A 154 -13.58 6.88 -0.13
N THR A 155 -14.47 5.99 -0.56
CA THR A 155 -14.24 5.02 -1.64
C THR A 155 -15.26 5.21 -2.75
N TYR A 156 -15.08 4.54 -3.89
CA TYR A 156 -16.13 4.43 -4.89
C TYR A 156 -17.46 3.89 -4.31
N PHE A 157 -17.34 2.94 -3.37
CA PHE A 157 -18.48 2.26 -2.76
C PHE A 157 -19.18 3.08 -1.66
N GLY A 158 -18.57 4.17 -1.20
CA GLY A 158 -19.08 5.02 -0.13
C GLY A 158 -18.02 5.36 0.91
N GLU A 159 -18.40 6.17 1.88
CA GLU A 159 -17.58 6.40 3.07
C GLU A 159 -17.55 5.14 3.93
N MET A 160 -16.40 4.83 4.53
CA MET A 160 -16.22 3.68 5.40
C MET A 160 -15.14 3.95 6.46
N SER A 161 -15.04 3.06 7.45
CA SER A 161 -13.94 3.09 8.42
C SER A 161 -13.40 1.67 8.68
N VAL A 162 -12.10 1.56 8.92
CA VAL A 162 -11.48 0.31 9.34
C VAL A 162 -10.42 0.55 10.40
N LEU A 163 -10.41 -0.29 11.43
CA LEU A 163 -9.49 -0.20 12.54
C LEU A 163 -8.98 -1.58 12.94
N PHE A 164 -7.66 -1.72 12.99
CA PHE A 164 -6.95 -2.91 13.44
C PHE A 164 -6.44 -2.67 14.87
N GLU A 165 -6.73 -3.60 15.77
CA GLU A 165 -6.25 -3.64 17.15
C GLU A 165 -5.54 -4.96 17.42
N ALA A 166 -4.22 -4.92 17.48
CA ALA A 166 -3.40 -6.10 17.68
C ALA A 166 -3.16 -6.38 19.17
N ASN A 167 -3.46 -7.59 19.60
CA ASN A 167 -3.19 -8.13 20.93
C ASN A 167 -2.16 -9.26 20.83
N SER A 168 -1.77 -9.84 21.97
CA SER A 168 -0.80 -10.94 22.01
C SER A 168 -1.27 -12.21 21.28
N ASP A 169 -2.56 -12.52 21.35
CA ASP A 169 -3.18 -13.77 20.88
C ASP A 169 -4.11 -13.57 19.68
N ARG A 170 -4.46 -12.32 19.35
CA ARG A 170 -5.46 -12.02 18.33
C ARG A 170 -5.34 -10.62 17.75
N ILE A 171 -5.96 -10.39 16.61
CA ILE A 171 -6.15 -9.06 16.03
C ILE A 171 -7.65 -8.86 15.85
N LEU A 172 -8.16 -7.76 16.39
CA LEU A 172 -9.53 -7.33 16.14
C LEU A 172 -9.52 -6.34 14.97
N VAL A 173 -10.44 -6.52 14.04
CA VAL A 173 -10.67 -5.59 12.95
C VAL A 173 -12.11 -5.11 13.06
N HIS A 174 -12.25 -3.83 13.39
CA HIS A 174 -13.54 -3.13 13.38
C HIS A 174 -13.71 -2.53 12.00
N LEU A 175 -14.73 -3.00 11.28
CA LEU A 175 -15.09 -2.55 9.95
C LEU A 175 -16.46 -1.89 10.02
N ASP A 176 -16.54 -0.66 9.54
CA ASP A 176 -17.79 0.01 9.20
C ASP A 176 -17.81 0.09 7.67
N GLY A 177 -18.56 -0.81 7.03
CA GLY A 177 -18.56 -1.02 5.59
C GLY A 177 -19.19 0.14 4.80
N PRO A 178 -18.88 0.27 3.51
CA PRO A 178 -19.37 1.37 2.69
C PRO A 178 -20.88 1.30 2.44
N GLY A 179 -21.60 2.41 2.66
CA GLY A 179 -23.07 2.44 2.61
C GLY A 179 -23.73 2.97 1.33
N ARG A 180 -22.98 3.43 0.30
CA ARG A 180 -23.57 4.08 -0.89
C ARG A 180 -23.87 3.10 -2.02
N ASN A 181 -22.81 2.46 -2.52
CA ASN A 181 -22.85 1.49 -3.61
C ASN A 181 -22.04 0.28 -3.11
N PRO A 182 -22.60 -0.65 -2.34
CA PRO A 182 -21.79 -1.72 -1.75
C PRO A 182 -21.04 -2.51 -2.84
N PRO A 183 -19.77 -2.90 -2.60
CA PRO A 183 -19.04 -3.76 -3.53
C PRO A 183 -19.72 -5.13 -3.65
N GLN A 184 -19.32 -5.95 -4.62
CA GLN A 184 -19.77 -7.34 -4.67
C GLN A 184 -19.26 -8.10 -3.43
N HIS A 185 -17.97 -7.89 -3.11
CA HIS A 185 -17.31 -8.50 -1.97
C HIS A 185 -16.33 -7.54 -1.31
N ILE A 186 -16.22 -7.64 0.01
CA ILE A 186 -15.10 -7.07 0.75
C ILE A 186 -14.11 -8.20 1.01
N LYS A 187 -12.86 -8.04 0.55
CA LYS A 187 -11.76 -8.96 0.86
C LYS A 187 -10.94 -8.35 1.97
N LEU A 188 -10.93 -8.96 3.14
CA LEU A 188 -10.23 -8.48 4.32
C LEU A 188 -9.06 -9.40 4.65
N ARG A 189 -7.89 -8.81 4.88
CA ARG A 189 -6.69 -9.57 5.26
C ARG A 189 -5.98 -8.92 6.43
N CYS A 190 -5.33 -9.76 7.22
CA CYS A 190 -4.39 -9.33 8.23
C CYS A 190 -3.09 -10.14 8.12
N ARG A 191 -1.97 -9.44 7.88
CA ARG A 191 -0.64 -10.03 7.78
C ARG A 191 0.12 -9.70 9.05
N ALA A 192 0.09 -10.61 10.02
CA ALA A 192 0.89 -10.47 11.23
C ALA A 192 2.19 -11.26 11.11
N ALA A 193 3.29 -10.68 11.56
CA ALA A 193 4.61 -11.28 11.48
C ALA A 193 4.62 -12.71 12.05
N GLY A 194 4.90 -13.68 11.19
CA GLY A 194 5.14 -15.09 11.55
C GLY A 194 3.93 -15.90 12.04
N ALA A 195 2.77 -15.29 12.27
CA ALA A 195 1.60 -15.99 12.78
C ALA A 195 0.63 -16.37 11.66
N LYS A 196 0.38 -17.67 11.48
CA LYS A 196 -0.70 -18.14 10.63
C LYS A 196 -2.02 -17.88 11.35
N VAL A 197 -2.98 -17.27 10.66
CA VAL A 197 -4.34 -17.14 11.18
C VAL A 197 -4.92 -18.55 11.37
N GLU A 198 -5.19 -18.95 12.61
CA GLU A 198 -5.72 -20.27 12.93
C GLU A 198 -7.24 -20.33 12.74
N ARG A 199 -7.92 -19.28 13.20
CA ARG A 199 -9.37 -19.16 13.16
C ARG A 199 -9.76 -17.70 12.99
N VAL A 200 -10.82 -17.49 12.21
CA VAL A 200 -11.47 -16.19 12.07
C VAL A 200 -12.90 -16.29 12.59
N GLU A 201 -13.31 -15.27 13.34
CA GLU A 201 -14.70 -15.05 13.73
C GLU A 201 -15.18 -13.72 13.11
N VAL A 202 -16.40 -13.68 12.61
CA VAL A 202 -17.07 -12.46 12.13
C VAL A 202 -18.35 -12.30 12.93
N ASN A 203 -18.49 -11.19 13.66
CA ASN A 203 -19.64 -10.92 14.53
C ASN A 203 -19.93 -12.08 15.51
N GLY A 204 -18.86 -12.68 16.05
CA GLY A 204 -18.93 -13.79 17.01
C GLY A 204 -19.18 -15.18 16.40
N GLN A 205 -19.33 -15.29 15.08
CA GLN A 205 -19.54 -16.56 14.38
C GLN A 205 -18.26 -17.02 13.70
N THR A 206 -17.94 -18.32 13.78
CA THR A 206 -16.81 -18.89 13.02
C THR A 206 -17.03 -18.65 11.53
N TRP A 207 -16.00 -18.11 10.87
CA TRP A 207 -16.06 -17.81 9.45
C TRP A 207 -15.10 -18.72 8.67
N THR A 208 -15.58 -19.25 7.55
CA THR A 208 -14.84 -20.22 6.74
C THR A 208 -14.68 -19.81 5.28
N ASN A 209 -15.37 -18.76 4.83
CA ASN A 209 -15.27 -18.28 3.46
C ASN A 209 -13.99 -17.45 3.28
N CYS A 210 -12.91 -18.13 2.89
CA CYS A 210 -11.59 -17.56 2.66
C CYS A 210 -11.02 -18.00 1.31
N VAL A 211 -10.27 -17.10 0.65
CA VAL A 211 -9.53 -17.38 -0.59
C VAL A 211 -8.06 -17.02 -0.35
N GLY A 212 -7.20 -18.04 -0.23
CA GLY A 212 -5.81 -17.82 0.18
C GLY A 212 -5.73 -17.23 1.60
N ASP A 213 -5.10 -16.06 1.73
CA ASP A 213 -4.99 -15.30 2.98
C ASP A 213 -6.10 -14.24 3.16
N TRP A 214 -7.09 -14.21 2.27
CA TRP A 214 -8.21 -13.27 2.30
C TRP A 214 -9.46 -13.88 2.94
N LEU A 215 -10.01 -13.16 3.91
CA LEU A 215 -11.39 -13.32 4.37
C LEU A 215 -12.33 -12.69 3.35
N VAL A 216 -13.36 -13.41 2.89
CA VAL A 216 -14.33 -12.88 1.92
C VAL A 216 -15.65 -12.60 2.65
N LEU A 217 -16.01 -11.32 2.71
CA LEU A 217 -17.22 -10.80 3.33
C LEU A 217 -18.22 -10.33 2.27
N PRO A 218 -19.54 -10.38 2.54
CA PRO A 218 -20.53 -9.65 1.75
C PRO A 218 -20.19 -8.16 1.67
N GLY A 219 -20.41 -7.53 0.52
CA GLY A 219 -20.12 -6.10 0.39
C GLY A 219 -21.09 -5.19 1.14
N ASP A 220 -22.27 -5.70 1.50
CA ASP A 220 -23.32 -5.04 2.28
C ASP A 220 -23.32 -5.46 3.76
N ILE A 221 -22.19 -5.99 4.26
CA ILE A 221 -22.07 -6.48 5.65
C ILE A 221 -22.37 -5.42 6.72
N GLY A 222 -22.30 -4.13 6.36
CA GLY A 222 -22.46 -3.01 7.31
C GLY A 222 -21.34 -2.99 8.33
N GLU A 223 -21.69 -2.93 9.61
CA GLU A 223 -20.71 -3.04 10.70
C GLU A 223 -20.32 -4.50 10.95
N ALA A 224 -19.01 -4.76 11.01
CA ALA A 224 -18.45 -6.06 11.33
C ALA A 224 -17.27 -5.96 12.30
N VAL A 225 -17.23 -6.90 13.25
CA VAL A 225 -16.04 -7.16 14.06
C VAL A 225 -15.46 -8.50 13.64
N CYS A 226 -14.28 -8.45 13.02
CA CYS A 226 -13.53 -9.64 12.64
C CYS A 226 -12.45 -9.92 13.68
N VAL A 227 -12.36 -11.15 14.17
CA VAL A 227 -11.34 -11.56 15.14
C VAL A 227 -10.44 -12.61 14.50
N PHE A 228 -9.18 -12.25 14.26
CA PHE A 228 -8.14 -13.14 13.76
C PHE A 228 -7.37 -13.71 14.95
N ARG A 229 -7.55 -15.00 15.25
CA ARG A 229 -6.79 -15.69 16.30
C ARG A 229 -5.48 -16.25 15.73
N ARG A 230 -4.40 -16.04 16.47
CA ARG A 230 -3.03 -16.47 16.15
C ARG A 230 -2.64 -17.71 16.94
#